data_AF-A0A915N037-F1
#
_entry.id   AF-A0A915N037-F1
#
_cell.length_a   1.000
_cell.length_b   1.000
_cell.length_c   1.000
_cell.angle_alpha   90.00
_cell.angle_beta   90.00
_cell.angle_gamma   90.00
#
_symmetry.space_group_name_H-M   'P 1'
#
loop_
_entity.id
_entity.type
_entity.pdbx_description
1 polymer ?
#
loop_
_entity_poly.entity_id
_entity_poly.type
_entity_poly.pdbx_seq_one_letter_code
_entity_poly.pdbx_strand_id
1 'polypeptide(L)'
;MTELLLDPSIRTWVFVPIVIITFLVGILRHYIFLLFLGKKKGDLQSVKDGHLLMKARLLRENGRFLPSNSFGMRKHWLADEQNGQLLKRVEKQSSQPNPAFDPSMMTEMLKGNMLNMIPMIFIGGWINWTFSGFVTTKVPFPLTLRFKPMLQRGVDLMSLDAAWVSSASWYFLNVFGLRSVYALVLGGENAADQIDEQAMMGQPQMSQGQDPKAAFKAEWEALQLYTHNFSTK
;
A
#
# COMPACT_ATOMS: atom_id res chain seq x y z
N MET A 1 39.80 -12.31 1.61
CA MET A 1 39.02 -11.46 0.71
C MET A 1 39.57 -11.66 -0.69
N THR A 2 38.93 -12.50 -1.50
CA THR A 2 39.29 -12.65 -2.91
C THR A 2 38.73 -11.44 -3.66
N GLU A 3 39.59 -10.53 -4.09
CA GLU A 3 39.21 -9.50 -5.04
C GLU A 3 39.15 -10.15 -6.42
N LEU A 4 37.93 -10.41 -6.90
CA LEU A 4 37.75 -10.82 -8.29
C LEU A 4 37.91 -9.59 -9.17
N LEU A 5 38.80 -9.69 -10.16
CA LEU A 5 38.86 -8.74 -11.26
C LEU A 5 37.73 -9.08 -12.23
N LEU A 6 36.70 -8.23 -12.27
CA LEU A 6 35.61 -8.33 -13.23
C LEU A 6 36.00 -7.66 -14.54
N ASP A 7 35.52 -8.20 -15.67
CA ASP A 7 35.66 -7.57 -16.97
C ASP A 7 34.96 -6.18 -16.96
N PRO A 8 35.68 -5.08 -17.29
CA PRO A 8 35.09 -3.75 -17.41
C PRO A 8 33.88 -3.68 -18.36
N SER A 9 33.79 -4.60 -19.31
CA SER A 9 32.67 -4.68 -20.26
C SER A 9 31.33 -4.98 -19.56
N ILE A 10 31.34 -5.75 -18.46
CA ILE A 10 30.14 -6.08 -17.66
C ILE A 10 29.51 -4.80 -17.10
N ARG A 11 30.33 -3.81 -16.72
CA ARG A 11 29.84 -2.53 -16.20
C ARG A 11 29.06 -1.75 -17.27
N THR A 12 29.55 -1.68 -18.49
CA THR A 12 28.93 -0.89 -19.55
C THR A 12 27.73 -1.60 -20.17
N TRP A 13 27.79 -2.94 -20.31
CA TRP A 13 26.78 -3.72 -21.04
C TRP A 13 25.70 -4.36 -20.17
N VAL A 14 25.94 -4.49 -18.86
CA VAL A 14 24.99 -5.14 -17.95
C VAL A 14 24.58 -4.21 -16.82
N PHE A 15 25.54 -3.62 -16.11
CA PHE A 15 25.26 -2.80 -14.94
C PHE A 15 24.45 -1.54 -15.29
N VAL A 16 24.96 -0.71 -16.21
CA VAL A 16 24.29 0.55 -16.62
C VAL A 16 22.95 0.28 -17.32
N PRO A 17 22.84 -0.66 -18.27
CA PRO A 17 21.57 -0.94 -18.94
C PRO A 17 20.48 -1.43 -17.97
N ILE A 18 20.80 -2.26 -16.98
CA ILE A 18 19.82 -2.71 -15.98
C ILE A 18 19.22 -1.52 -15.23
N VAL A 19 20.05 -0.55 -14.81
CA VAL A 19 19.59 0.66 -14.10
C VAL A 19 18.66 1.51 -14.98
N ILE A 20 19.02 1.68 -16.25
CA ILE A 20 18.21 2.46 -17.20
C ILE A 20 16.88 1.75 -17.47
N ILE A 21 16.90 0.43 -17.71
CA ILE A 21 15.69 -0.36 -17.93
C ILE A 21 14.79 -0.31 -16.70
N THR A 22 15.33 -0.49 -15.48
CA THR A 22 14.52 -0.43 -14.25
C THR A 22 13.86 0.93 -14.10
N PHE A 23 14.61 2.01 -14.36
CA PHE A 23 14.13 3.38 -14.25
C PHE A 23 13.01 3.69 -15.25
N LEU A 24 13.22 3.38 -16.53
CA LEU A 24 12.23 3.63 -17.59
C LEU A 24 10.96 2.79 -17.39
N VAL A 25 11.11 1.52 -17.01
CA VAL A 25 9.98 0.65 -16.68
C VAL A 25 9.20 1.18 -15.49
N GLY A 26 9.88 1.70 -14.46
CA GLY A 26 9.22 2.30 -13.30
C GLY A 26 8.33 3.48 -13.69
N ILE A 27 8.84 4.38 -14.53
CA ILE A 27 8.09 5.52 -15.08
C ILE A 27 6.91 5.05 -15.94
N LEU A 28 7.16 4.11 -16.85
CA LEU A 28 6.13 3.58 -17.75
C LEU A 28 5.01 2.89 -16.95
N ARG A 29 5.36 2.12 -15.91
CA ARG A 29 4.40 1.53 -14.98
C ARG A 29 3.55 2.59 -14.30
N HIS A 30 4.14 3.68 -13.82
CA HIS A 30 3.41 4.77 -13.17
C HIS A 30 2.34 5.36 -14.12
N TYR A 31 2.69 5.66 -15.37
CA TYR A 31 1.73 6.19 -16.34
C TYR A 31 0.65 5.17 -16.74
N ILE A 32 1.03 3.89 -16.92
CA ILE A 32 0.05 2.82 -17.14
C ILE A 32 -0.93 2.73 -15.98
N PHE A 33 -0.43 2.79 -14.74
CA PHE A 33 -1.26 2.75 -13.56
C PHE A 33 -2.24 3.92 -13.52
N LEU A 34 -1.79 5.14 -13.81
CA LEU A 34 -2.68 6.32 -13.91
C LEU A 34 -3.78 6.14 -14.97
N LEU A 35 -3.46 5.51 -16.11
CA LEU A 35 -4.45 5.22 -17.15
C LEU A 35 -5.49 4.18 -16.69
N PHE A 36 -5.07 3.18 -15.91
CA PHE A 36 -5.96 2.16 -15.36
C PHE A 36 -6.70 2.61 -14.10
N LEU A 37 -6.25 3.68 -13.44
CA LEU A 37 -6.90 4.32 -12.31
C LEU A 37 -8.14 5.13 -12.77
N GLY A 38 -9.03 4.47 -13.49
CA GLY A 38 -10.34 5.03 -13.80
C GLY A 38 -11.09 5.32 -12.51
N LYS A 39 -11.60 6.55 -12.37
CA LYS A 39 -12.44 6.95 -11.23
C LYS A 39 -13.68 6.07 -11.20
N LYS A 40 -13.69 5.03 -10.36
CA LYS A 40 -14.91 4.30 -10.07
C LYS A 40 -15.87 5.26 -9.40
N LYS A 41 -17.06 5.41 -9.99
CA LYS A 41 -18.16 6.12 -9.38
C LYS A 41 -18.59 5.28 -8.18
N GLY A 42 -18.14 5.66 -6.99
CA GLY A 42 -18.57 5.03 -5.75
C GLY A 42 -20.09 5.10 -5.66
N ASP A 43 -20.69 4.05 -5.09
CA ASP A 43 -22.14 4.04 -4.84
C ASP A 43 -22.52 5.24 -3.96
N LEU A 44 -23.53 5.99 -4.40
CA LEU A 44 -23.96 7.21 -3.73
C LEU A 44 -24.38 6.93 -2.28
N GLN A 45 -24.94 5.74 -2.02
CA GLN A 45 -25.35 5.38 -0.68
C GLN A 45 -24.15 5.11 0.23
N SER A 46 -23.14 4.37 -0.26
CA SER A 46 -21.87 4.16 0.45
C SER A 46 -21.14 5.47 0.79
N VAL A 47 -21.10 6.44 -0.14
CA VAL A 47 -20.50 7.77 0.11
C VAL A 47 -21.28 8.54 1.17
N LYS A 48 -22.62 8.51 1.13
CA LYS A 48 -23.47 9.14 2.15
C LYS A 48 -23.24 8.52 3.52
N ASP A 49 -23.10 7.21 3.59
CA ASP A 49 -22.84 6.46 4.83
C ASP A 49 -21.44 6.81 5.39
N GLY A 50 -20.42 6.91 4.54
CA GLY A 50 -19.09 7.37 4.94
C GLY A 50 -19.08 8.80 5.49
N HIS A 51 -19.77 9.73 4.85
CA HIS A 51 -19.91 11.10 5.36
C HIS A 51 -20.66 11.16 6.70
N LEU A 52 -21.66 10.28 6.91
CA LEU A 52 -22.40 10.22 8.17
C LEU A 52 -21.50 9.74 9.32
N LEU A 53 -20.69 8.71 9.11
CA LEU A 53 -19.69 8.24 10.08
C LEU A 53 -18.65 9.34 10.38
N MET A 54 -18.12 9.98 9.33
CA MET A 54 -17.16 11.06 9.49
C MET A 54 -17.76 12.24 10.28
N LYS A 55 -19.03 12.57 10.04
CA LYS A 55 -19.75 13.60 10.81
C LYS A 55 -19.88 13.22 12.30
N ALA A 56 -20.17 11.96 12.61
CA ALA A 56 -20.24 11.48 13.99
C ALA A 56 -18.87 11.55 14.68
N ARG A 57 -17.81 11.10 14.01
CA ARG A 57 -16.43 11.20 14.52
C ARG A 57 -16.01 12.66 14.75
N LEU A 58 -16.26 13.55 13.78
CA LEU A 58 -15.96 14.98 13.93
C LEU A 58 -16.75 15.62 15.07
N LEU A 59 -18.01 15.22 15.29
CA LEU A 59 -18.78 15.70 16.43
C LEU A 59 -18.19 15.21 17.76
N ARG A 60 -17.66 13.98 17.82
CA ARG A 60 -17.00 13.45 19.02
C ARG A 60 -15.66 14.13 19.29
N GLU A 61 -14.84 14.33 18.27
CA GLU A 61 -13.49 14.91 18.40
C GLU A 61 -13.52 16.43 18.59
N ASN A 62 -14.34 17.13 17.80
CA ASN A 62 -14.40 18.59 17.77
C ASN A 62 -15.67 19.16 18.44
N GLY A 63 -16.47 18.32 19.11
CA GLY A 63 -17.70 18.75 19.79
C GLY A 63 -17.50 19.76 20.90
N ARG A 64 -16.28 19.87 21.43
CA ARG A 64 -15.90 20.83 22.49
C ARG A 64 -16.09 22.31 22.13
N PHE A 65 -16.08 22.63 20.83
CA PHE A 65 -16.24 24.01 20.32
C PHE A 65 -17.71 24.44 20.19
N LEU A 66 -18.65 23.52 20.39
CA LEU A 66 -20.08 23.79 20.24
C LEU A 66 -20.70 24.11 21.61
N PRO A 67 -21.68 25.03 21.68
CA PRO A 67 -22.47 25.21 22.89
C PRO A 67 -23.20 23.93 23.27
N SER A 68 -23.42 23.72 24.58
CA SER A 68 -24.03 22.50 25.13
C SER A 68 -25.36 22.14 24.47
N ASN A 69 -26.20 23.14 24.19
CA ASN A 69 -27.50 22.95 23.53
C ASN A 69 -27.33 22.46 22.08
N SER A 70 -26.41 23.04 21.33
CA SER A 70 -26.15 22.66 19.93
C SER A 70 -25.52 21.29 19.80
N PHE A 71 -24.63 20.93 20.73
CA PHE A 71 -24.08 19.58 20.81
C PHE A 71 -25.16 18.55 21.15
N GLY A 72 -25.99 18.83 22.17
CA GLY A 72 -27.10 17.98 22.59
C GLY A 72 -28.07 17.67 21.45
N MET A 73 -28.52 18.68 20.69
CA MET A 73 -29.37 18.49 19.51
C MET A 73 -28.74 17.56 18.46
N ARG A 74 -27.44 17.69 18.20
CA ARG A 74 -26.74 16.90 17.19
C ARG A 74 -26.46 15.47 17.67
N LYS A 75 -26.12 15.30 18.95
CA LYS A 75 -25.99 13.99 19.60
C LYS A 75 -27.33 13.25 19.55
N HIS A 76 -28.43 13.93 19.88
CA HIS A 76 -29.77 13.36 19.79
C HIS A 76 -30.12 12.94 18.35
N TRP A 77 -29.90 13.80 17.35
CA TRP A 77 -30.18 13.45 15.95
C TRP A 77 -29.38 12.23 15.44
N LEU A 78 -28.16 12.03 15.94
CA LEU A 78 -27.29 10.92 15.53
C LEU A 78 -27.55 9.63 16.30
N ALA A 79 -27.65 9.71 17.64
CA ALA A 79 -27.58 8.57 18.55
C ALA A 79 -28.82 8.36 19.44
N ASP A 80 -29.93 9.04 19.14
CA ASP A 80 -31.21 8.74 19.78
C ASP A 80 -31.60 7.25 19.64
N GLU A 81 -32.17 6.69 20.70
CA GLU A 81 -32.44 5.25 20.83
C GLU A 81 -33.56 4.77 19.90
N GLN A 82 -34.54 5.64 19.59
CA GLN A 82 -35.67 5.29 18.75
C GLN A 82 -35.52 5.78 17.30
N ASN A 83 -34.91 6.95 17.08
CA ASN A 83 -34.84 7.58 15.76
C ASN A 83 -33.44 7.93 15.25
N GLY A 84 -32.38 7.55 15.97
CA GLY A 84 -31.00 7.85 15.62
C GLY A 84 -30.62 7.41 14.21
N GLN A 85 -30.04 8.32 13.43
CA GLN A 85 -29.58 8.05 12.06
C GLN A 85 -28.55 6.92 12.02
N LEU A 86 -27.73 6.74 13.07
CA LEU A 86 -26.73 5.69 13.15
C LEU A 86 -27.39 4.31 13.31
N LEU A 87 -28.33 4.16 14.24
CA LEU A 87 -29.09 2.91 14.48
C LEU A 87 -29.89 2.47 13.23
N LYS A 88 -30.58 3.42 12.57
CA LYS A 88 -31.30 3.14 11.32
C LYS A 88 -30.40 2.59 10.21
N ARG A 89 -29.12 2.99 10.19
CA ARG A 89 -28.13 2.49 9.23
C ARG A 89 -27.53 1.15 9.65
N VAL A 90 -27.36 0.89 10.95
CA VAL A 90 -27.01 -0.44 11.49
C VAL A 90 -28.05 -1.49 11.09
N GLU A 91 -29.35 -1.16 11.24
CA GLU A 91 -30.45 -2.05 10.89
C GLU A 91 -30.53 -2.27 9.37
N LYS A 92 -30.43 -1.20 8.57
CA LYS A 92 -30.46 -1.29 7.10
C LYS A 92 -29.28 -2.09 6.52
N GLN A 93 -28.13 -2.09 7.18
CA GLN A 93 -26.97 -2.89 6.75
C GLN A 93 -27.00 -4.31 7.28
N SER A 94 -27.78 -4.61 8.33
CA SER A 94 -27.96 -5.98 8.82
C SER A 94 -28.71 -6.89 7.86
N SER A 95 -29.44 -6.32 6.90
CA SER A 95 -30.15 -7.04 5.84
C SER A 95 -29.38 -7.13 4.52
N GLN A 96 -28.20 -6.50 4.42
CA GLN A 96 -27.28 -6.72 3.31
C GLN A 96 -26.21 -7.72 3.72
N PRO A 97 -25.96 -8.79 2.94
CA PRO A 97 -24.90 -9.74 3.23
C PRO A 97 -23.55 -9.00 3.27
N ASN A 98 -22.73 -9.34 4.26
CA ASN A 98 -21.46 -8.70 4.57
C ASN A 98 -20.64 -8.39 3.29
N PRO A 99 -20.21 -7.13 3.08
CA PRO A 99 -19.31 -6.75 1.98
C PRO A 99 -17.96 -7.50 2.00
N ALA A 100 -17.61 -8.12 3.14
CA ALA A 100 -16.47 -9.02 3.27
C ALA A 100 -16.55 -10.26 2.36
N PHE A 101 -17.75 -10.64 1.89
CA PHE A 101 -17.95 -11.71 0.92
C PHE A 101 -18.17 -11.20 -0.50
N ASP A 102 -18.11 -9.90 -0.74
CA ASP A 102 -18.25 -9.35 -2.09
C ASP A 102 -16.93 -9.59 -2.85
N PRO A 103 -16.88 -10.58 -3.79
CA PRO A 103 -15.64 -10.96 -4.45
C PRO A 103 -15.07 -9.81 -5.28
N SER A 104 -15.89 -8.79 -5.60
CA SER A 104 -15.51 -7.62 -6.37
C SER A 104 -14.51 -6.72 -5.63
N MET A 105 -14.74 -6.40 -4.35
CA MET A 105 -13.88 -5.51 -3.54
C MET A 105 -12.51 -6.14 -3.25
N MET A 106 -12.48 -7.43 -2.91
CA MET A 106 -11.22 -8.17 -2.72
C MET A 106 -10.46 -8.30 -4.04
N THR A 107 -11.16 -8.57 -5.14
CA THR A 107 -10.56 -8.64 -6.49
C THR A 107 -9.97 -7.30 -6.92
N GLU A 108 -10.55 -6.18 -6.49
CA GLU A 108 -10.04 -4.84 -6.82
C GLU A 108 -8.75 -4.50 -6.07
N MET A 109 -8.68 -4.83 -4.77
CA MET A 109 -7.45 -4.70 -3.99
C MET A 109 -6.35 -5.65 -4.50
N LEU A 110 -6.71 -6.89 -4.80
CA LEU A 110 -5.80 -7.87 -5.40
C LEU A 110 -5.34 -7.41 -6.77
N LYS A 111 -6.21 -6.85 -7.62
CA LYS A 111 -5.82 -6.29 -8.92
C LYS A 111 -4.82 -5.14 -8.75
N GLY A 112 -5.02 -4.24 -7.78
CA GLY A 112 -4.06 -3.17 -7.48
C GLY A 112 -2.67 -3.71 -7.11
N ASN A 113 -2.60 -4.65 -6.16
CA ASN A 113 -1.35 -5.26 -5.73
C ASN A 113 -0.71 -6.16 -6.82
N MET A 114 -1.53 -6.85 -7.60
CA MET A 114 -1.07 -7.76 -8.65
C MET A 114 -0.51 -7.00 -9.86
N LEU A 115 -1.11 -5.85 -10.22
CA LEU A 115 -0.57 -4.93 -11.23
C LEU A 115 0.79 -4.35 -10.82
N ASN A 116 1.06 -4.26 -9.53
CA ASN A 116 2.35 -3.83 -8.99
C ASN A 116 3.40 -4.95 -9.01
N MET A 117 3.02 -6.16 -8.61
CA MET A 117 3.95 -7.28 -8.44
C MET A 117 4.32 -8.00 -9.74
N ILE A 118 3.35 -8.21 -10.65
CA ILE A 118 3.57 -8.99 -11.88
C ILE A 118 4.69 -8.41 -12.76
N PRO A 119 4.71 -7.10 -13.07
CA PRO A 119 5.76 -6.53 -13.93
C PRO A 119 7.15 -6.70 -13.31
N MET A 120 7.25 -6.57 -11.98
CA MET A 120 8.51 -6.69 -11.26
C MET A 120 9.10 -8.09 -11.37
N ILE A 121 8.29 -9.13 -11.15
CA ILE A 121 8.71 -10.53 -11.23
C ILE A 121 9.04 -10.92 -12.68
N PHE A 122 8.20 -10.50 -13.63
CA PHE A 122 8.39 -10.83 -15.04
C PHE A 122 9.73 -10.31 -15.57
N ILE A 123 10.04 -9.04 -15.30
CA ILE A 123 11.29 -8.42 -15.75
C ILE A 123 12.50 -8.98 -15.00
N GLY A 124 12.37 -9.27 -13.70
CA GLY A 124 13.42 -9.96 -12.95
C GLY A 124 13.72 -11.36 -13.50
N GLY A 125 12.68 -12.10 -13.92
CA GLY A 125 12.81 -13.38 -14.60
C GLY A 125 13.50 -13.27 -15.96
N TRP A 126 13.13 -12.26 -16.75
CA TRP A 126 13.76 -11.97 -18.05
C TRP A 126 15.24 -11.59 -17.92
N ILE A 127 15.59 -10.70 -16.98
CA ILE A 127 16.98 -10.33 -16.69
C ILE A 127 17.78 -11.55 -16.23
N ASN A 128 17.21 -12.39 -15.38
CA ASN A 128 17.85 -13.62 -14.95
C ASN A 128 18.06 -14.62 -16.11
N TRP A 129 17.20 -14.62 -17.13
CA TRP A 129 17.38 -15.46 -18.30
C TRP A 129 18.46 -14.90 -19.24
N THR A 130 18.39 -13.60 -19.57
CA THR A 130 19.30 -12.93 -20.51
C THR A 130 20.71 -12.72 -19.96
N PHE A 131 20.84 -12.45 -18.66
CA PHE A 131 22.12 -12.13 -18.00
C PHE A 131 22.48 -13.17 -16.94
N SER A 132 22.35 -14.46 -17.25
CA SER A 132 22.81 -15.56 -16.38
C SER A 132 24.27 -15.93 -16.62
N GLY A 133 24.90 -16.63 -15.68
CA GLY A 133 26.22 -17.23 -15.85
C GLY A 133 27.41 -16.40 -15.36
N PHE A 134 27.20 -15.18 -14.87
CA PHE A 134 28.27 -14.32 -14.39
C PHE A 134 27.86 -13.46 -13.17
N VAL A 135 28.86 -12.94 -12.47
CA VAL A 135 28.71 -12.04 -11.32
C VAL A 135 28.69 -10.60 -11.81
N THR A 136 27.78 -9.78 -11.29
CA THR A 136 27.62 -8.39 -11.76
C THR A 136 28.40 -7.40 -10.91
N THR A 137 28.23 -7.44 -9.59
CA THR A 137 28.89 -6.49 -8.68
C THR A 137 29.09 -7.09 -7.30
N LYS A 138 29.88 -6.41 -6.48
CA LYS A 138 30.09 -6.71 -5.06
C LYS A 138 29.40 -5.64 -4.23
N VAL A 139 28.54 -6.02 -3.31
CA VAL A 139 27.97 -5.09 -2.35
C VAL A 139 28.95 -4.78 -1.22
N PRO A 140 28.95 -3.55 -0.66
CA PRO A 140 29.95 -3.11 0.33
C PRO A 140 29.67 -3.58 1.77
N PHE A 141 28.64 -4.41 1.98
CA PHE A 141 28.24 -4.93 3.29
C PHE A 141 28.23 -6.46 3.31
N PRO A 142 28.58 -7.08 4.46
CA PRO A 142 28.60 -8.54 4.57
C PRO A 142 27.17 -9.10 4.55
N LEU A 143 26.95 -10.17 3.80
CA LEU A 143 25.67 -10.87 3.70
C LEU A 143 25.76 -12.26 4.31
N THR A 144 24.64 -12.74 4.86
CA THR A 144 24.59 -14.09 5.42
C THR A 144 24.53 -15.14 4.32
N LEU A 145 25.18 -16.29 4.58
CA LEU A 145 25.30 -17.39 3.61
C LEU A 145 23.94 -17.96 3.16
N ARG A 146 22.87 -17.78 3.94
CA ARG A 146 21.51 -18.26 3.61
C ARG A 146 20.89 -17.51 2.44
N PHE A 147 21.32 -16.27 2.16
CA PHE A 147 20.87 -15.51 0.99
C PHE A 147 21.62 -15.86 -0.29
N LYS A 148 22.72 -16.61 -0.19
CA LYS A 148 23.55 -17.01 -1.34
C LYS A 148 22.77 -17.67 -2.49
N PRO A 149 21.92 -18.69 -2.29
CA PRO A 149 21.17 -19.30 -3.39
C PRO A 149 20.19 -18.34 -4.08
N MET A 150 19.72 -17.31 -3.37
CA MET A 150 18.86 -16.26 -3.92
C MET A 150 19.67 -15.21 -4.69
N LEU A 151 20.83 -14.83 -4.16
CA LEU A 151 21.66 -13.73 -4.68
C LEU A 151 22.60 -14.12 -5.83
N GLN A 152 22.94 -15.40 -5.91
CA GLN A 152 23.84 -15.97 -6.91
C GLN A 152 23.11 -16.93 -7.83
N ARG A 153 21.80 -16.71 -8.01
CA ARG A 153 21.01 -17.49 -8.95
C ARG A 153 21.63 -17.34 -10.35
N GLY A 154 22.03 -18.47 -10.94
CA GLY A 154 22.73 -18.52 -12.23
C GLY A 154 24.26 -18.52 -12.15
N VAL A 155 24.87 -18.63 -10.95
CA VAL A 155 26.32 -18.75 -10.75
C VAL A 155 26.62 -19.98 -9.88
N ASP A 156 27.35 -20.95 -10.41
CA ASP A 156 27.57 -22.25 -9.74
C ASP A 156 28.86 -22.31 -8.91
N LEU A 157 29.17 -21.24 -8.17
CA LEU A 157 30.41 -21.13 -7.38
C LEU A 157 30.11 -21.23 -5.87
N MET A 158 30.14 -22.47 -5.36
CA MET A 158 29.88 -22.80 -3.95
C MET A 158 30.86 -22.15 -2.95
N SER A 159 32.06 -21.77 -3.37
CA SER A 159 33.09 -21.11 -2.54
C SER A 159 33.06 -19.58 -2.58
N LEU A 160 32.26 -18.96 -3.47
CA LEU A 160 32.20 -17.51 -3.61
C LEU A 160 31.53 -16.84 -2.39
N ASP A 161 32.02 -15.68 -1.99
CA ASP A 161 31.41 -14.89 -0.91
C ASP A 161 30.00 -14.40 -1.30
N ALA A 162 29.07 -14.34 -0.35
CA ALA A 162 27.67 -13.93 -0.56
C ALA A 162 27.53 -12.45 -0.93
N ALA A 163 28.57 -11.64 -0.73
CA ALA A 163 28.63 -10.23 -1.15
C ALA A 163 28.65 -10.05 -2.68
N TRP A 164 29.04 -11.09 -3.43
CA TRP A 164 28.99 -11.09 -4.89
C TRP A 164 27.60 -11.43 -5.37
N VAL A 165 27.00 -10.52 -6.13
CA VAL A 165 25.60 -10.61 -6.56
C VAL A 165 25.46 -10.82 -8.06
N SER A 166 24.44 -11.58 -8.47
CA SER A 166 24.07 -11.76 -9.87
C SER A 166 23.31 -10.55 -10.42
N SER A 167 23.08 -10.55 -11.73
CA SER A 167 22.32 -9.53 -12.47
C SER A 167 20.88 -9.39 -11.96
N ALA A 168 20.24 -10.51 -11.60
CA ALA A 168 18.88 -10.52 -11.05
C ALA A 168 18.79 -9.82 -9.70
N SER A 169 19.77 -10.04 -8.83
CA SER A 169 19.84 -9.38 -7.52
C SER A 169 20.18 -7.90 -7.64
N TRP A 170 21.03 -7.53 -8.60
CA TRP A 170 21.26 -6.13 -8.96
C TRP A 170 19.97 -5.44 -9.42
N TYR A 171 19.17 -6.10 -10.25
CA TYR A 171 17.84 -5.62 -10.64
C TYR A 171 16.94 -5.38 -9.43
N PHE A 172 16.80 -6.37 -8.53
CA PHE A 172 15.96 -6.23 -7.34
C PHE A 172 16.43 -5.08 -6.44
N LEU A 173 17.74 -4.91 -6.28
CA LEU A 173 18.32 -3.78 -5.54
C LEU A 173 17.88 -2.44 -6.17
N ASN A 174 17.94 -2.32 -7.50
CA ASN A 174 17.49 -1.12 -8.20
C ASN A 174 15.98 -0.89 -8.06
N VAL A 175 15.15 -1.94 -8.14
CA VAL A 175 13.70 -1.79 -7.97
C VAL A 175 13.35 -1.24 -6.59
N PHE A 176 14.00 -1.72 -5.53
CA PHE A 176 13.76 -1.22 -4.17
C PHE A 176 14.41 0.15 -3.92
N GLY A 177 15.61 0.39 -4.44
CA GLY A 177 16.36 1.62 -4.23
C GLY A 177 15.83 2.81 -5.03
N LEU A 178 15.25 2.59 -6.21
CA LEU A 178 14.75 3.66 -7.08
C LEU A 178 13.37 4.19 -6.66
N ARG A 179 12.67 3.56 -5.70
CA ARG A 179 11.36 4.03 -5.20
C ARG A 179 11.41 5.48 -4.71
N SER A 180 12.42 5.83 -3.91
CA SER A 180 12.60 7.21 -3.43
C SER A 180 12.93 8.19 -4.56
N VAL A 181 13.67 7.73 -5.58
CA VAL A 181 13.99 8.52 -6.77
C VAL A 181 12.73 8.77 -7.59
N TYR A 182 11.87 7.77 -7.76
CA TYR A 182 10.57 7.95 -8.40
C TYR A 182 9.71 8.97 -7.65
N ALA A 183 9.72 8.97 -6.32
CA ALA A 183 8.97 9.96 -5.52
C ALA A 183 9.47 11.39 -5.75
N LEU A 184 10.77 11.56 -5.96
CA LEU A 184 11.37 12.87 -6.29
C LEU A 184 11.06 13.32 -7.72
N VAL A 185 11.09 12.39 -8.68
CA VAL A 185 10.90 12.70 -10.11
C VAL A 185 9.43 12.90 -10.48
N LEU A 186 8.54 12.06 -9.93
CA LEU A 186 7.11 12.04 -10.27
C LEU A 186 6.25 12.78 -9.23
N GLY A 187 6.84 13.20 -8.10
CA GLY A 187 6.15 13.91 -7.02
C GLY A 187 5.39 12.99 -6.06
N GLY A 188 4.71 13.60 -5.08
CA GLY A 188 3.96 12.91 -4.02
C GLY A 188 2.72 12.12 -4.49
N GLU A 189 2.39 12.16 -5.78
CA GLU A 189 1.31 11.40 -6.41
C GLU A 189 1.79 10.08 -7.06
N ASN A 190 2.85 9.46 -6.52
CA ASN A 190 3.16 8.06 -6.81
C ASN A 190 2.12 7.13 -6.20
N ALA A 191 0.90 7.18 -6.74
CA ALA A 191 -0.24 6.36 -6.35
C ALA A 191 0.07 4.86 -6.46
N ALA A 192 1.01 4.47 -7.33
CA ALA A 192 1.47 3.09 -7.47
C ALA A 192 2.30 2.59 -6.27
N ASP A 193 3.08 3.47 -5.61
CA ASP A 193 3.91 3.11 -4.44
C ASP A 193 3.17 3.32 -3.12
N GLN A 194 2.22 4.27 -3.02
CA GLN A 194 1.37 4.44 -1.82
C GLN A 194 0.58 3.17 -1.47
N ILE A 195 0.12 2.43 -2.49
CA ILE A 195 -0.59 1.16 -2.31
C ILE A 195 0.35 0.06 -1.81
N ASP A 196 1.60 0.04 -2.30
CA ASP A 196 2.63 -0.90 -1.84
C ASP A 196 3.04 -0.60 -0.39
N GLU A 197 3.10 0.67 0.01
CA GLU A 197 3.47 1.08 1.38
C GLU A 197 2.35 0.75 2.39
N GLN A 198 1.07 0.94 1.99
CA GLN A 198 -0.08 0.46 2.76
C GLN A 198 -0.15 -1.07 2.86
N ALA A 199 0.38 -1.81 1.88
CA ALA A 199 0.40 -3.27 1.89
C ALA A 199 1.61 -3.86 2.65
N MET A 200 2.77 -3.20 2.65
CA MET A 200 4.01 -3.67 3.28
C MET A 200 4.17 -3.22 4.73
N MET A 201 3.60 -2.08 5.13
CA MET A 201 3.35 -1.80 6.53
C MET A 201 2.23 -2.73 6.97
N GLY A 202 2.58 -3.83 7.64
CA GLY A 202 1.68 -4.79 8.28
C GLY A 202 0.80 -4.19 9.38
N GLN A 203 0.05 -3.14 9.03
CA GLN A 203 -1.07 -2.56 9.73
C GLN A 203 -2.35 -3.02 9.03
N PRO A 204 -2.78 -4.29 9.17
CA PRO A 204 -4.09 -4.72 8.71
C PRO A 204 -5.24 -4.15 9.57
N GLN A 205 -5.08 -2.99 10.20
CA GLN A 205 -5.93 -2.61 11.34
C GLN A 205 -6.62 -1.24 11.28
N MET A 206 -6.48 -0.45 10.21
CA MET A 206 -7.17 0.85 10.14
C MET A 206 -7.86 1.19 8.81
N SER A 207 -7.83 0.30 7.82
CA SER A 207 -8.53 0.55 6.54
C SER A 207 -9.09 -0.70 5.85
N GLN A 208 -8.91 -1.90 6.41
CA GLN A 208 -9.66 -3.06 5.93
C GLN A 208 -11.10 -2.87 6.40
N GLY A 209 -12.05 -2.87 5.46
CA GLY A 209 -13.45 -2.57 5.71
C GLY A 209 -13.96 -3.24 6.98
N GLN A 210 -14.02 -2.46 8.07
CA GLN A 210 -14.89 -2.80 9.17
C GLN A 210 -16.26 -2.97 8.55
N ASP A 211 -16.91 -4.11 8.80
CA ASP A 211 -18.32 -4.28 8.47
C ASP A 211 -19.02 -2.98 8.82
N PRO A 212 -19.66 -2.30 7.85
CA PRO A 212 -20.09 -0.93 8.07
C PRO A 212 -21.09 -0.88 9.24
N LYS A 213 -21.81 -2.00 9.49
CA LYS A 213 -22.60 -2.28 10.68
C LYS A 213 -21.81 -2.18 12.00
N ALA A 214 -20.65 -2.82 12.09
CA ALA A 214 -19.78 -2.78 13.25
C ALA A 214 -19.24 -1.36 13.47
N ALA A 215 -18.88 -0.66 12.39
CA ALA A 215 -18.44 0.73 12.45
C ALA A 215 -19.56 1.68 12.95
N PHE A 216 -20.78 1.55 12.43
CA PHE A 216 -21.93 2.34 12.89
C PHE A 216 -22.30 2.07 14.34
N LYS A 217 -22.25 0.80 14.78
CA LYS A 217 -22.51 0.42 16.17
C LYS A 217 -21.43 0.97 17.10
N ALA A 218 -20.16 0.82 16.74
CA ALA A 218 -19.04 1.33 17.54
C ALA A 218 -19.10 2.85 17.70
N GLU A 219 -19.41 3.60 16.62
CA GLU A 219 -19.55 5.06 16.71
C GLU A 219 -20.81 5.47 17.50
N TRP A 220 -21.89 4.69 17.45
CA TRP A 220 -23.06 4.92 18.29
C TRP A 220 -22.73 4.77 19.78
N GLU A 221 -22.11 3.66 20.18
CA GLU A 221 -21.67 3.41 21.56
C GLU A 221 -20.69 4.49 22.04
N ALA A 222 -19.71 4.85 21.20
CA ALA A 222 -18.74 5.89 21.52
C ALA A 222 -19.40 7.27 21.71
N LEU A 223 -20.40 7.61 20.90
CA LEU A 223 -21.11 8.88 21.02
C LEU A 223 -22.02 8.92 22.26
N GLN A 224 -22.59 7.78 22.65
CA GLN A 224 -23.38 7.68 23.89
C GLN A 224 -22.50 7.94 25.12
N LEU A 225 -21.35 7.27 25.20
CA LEU A 225 -20.38 7.41 26.30
C LEU A 225 -19.73 8.80 26.35
N TYR A 226 -19.70 9.53 25.23
CA TYR A 226 -19.08 10.84 25.19
C TYR A 226 -19.85 11.87 26.03
N THR A 227 -19.14 12.45 26.99
CA THR A 227 -19.61 13.56 27.83
C THR A 227 -19.10 14.87 27.26
N HIS A 228 -20.01 15.81 27.03
CA HIS A 228 -19.64 17.11 26.47
C HIS A 228 -18.97 17.99 27.52
N ASN A 229 -17.74 18.40 27.22
CA ASN A 229 -17.06 19.47 27.92
C ASN A 229 -16.93 20.68 26.98
N PHE A 230 -17.47 21.84 27.37
CA PHE A 230 -17.41 23.07 26.57
C PHE A 230 -16.14 23.84 26.92
N SER A 231 -15.28 24.07 25.92
CA SER A 231 -14.02 24.81 26.10
C SER A 231 -13.88 25.86 25.01
N THR A 232 -13.80 27.13 25.40
CA THR A 232 -13.66 28.31 24.52
C THR A 232 -12.22 28.78 24.35
N LYS A 233 -11.23 27.96 24.70
CA LYS A 233 -9.80 28.24 24.49
C LYS A 233 -9.29 27.62 23.20
#